data_AF-A0A8T4KV33-F1
#
_entry.id   AF-A0A8T4KV33-F1
#
_cell.length_a   1.000
_cell.length_b   1.000
_cell.length_c   1.000
_cell.angle_alpha   90.00
_cell.angle_beta   90.00
_cell.angle_gamma   90.00
#
_symmetry.space_group_name_H-M   'P 1'
#
loop_
_entity.id
_entity.type
_entity.pdbx_description
1 polymer ?
#
loop_
_entity_poly.entity_id
_entity_poly.type
_entity_poly.pdbx_seq_one_letter_code
_entity_poly.pdbx_strand_id
1 'polypeptide(L)'
;MQQQNESSALQFACKYSLVTNTLGYCGKEKAFLSFQDFLQNPSQEKIQEIKTLLDSFFGLRAYLDLIARANNKNTFDFQVLEAYWLGNKLLENVSHEEIKETILSLQKFGLPEKIALQKAASLPFGTVPHHSLHVLHVNFVTRKLKPLVKNLSECLVSWAEVKGIEKKSGKIKAKAPELKILNGNFVLQEKNKLLENQFSLPPANGDFVSVHWSNAIEILEKKQLKSLKKATMKNIELINLKK
;
A
#
# COMPACT_ATOMS: atom_id res chain seq x y z
N MET A 1 25.00 10.42 -5.82
CA MET A 1 23.64 10.36 -6.41
C MET A 1 22.97 9.00 -6.21
N GLN A 2 23.56 7.88 -6.67
CA GLN A 2 22.90 6.56 -6.59
C GLN A 2 22.57 6.11 -5.16
N GLN A 3 23.43 6.40 -4.19
CA GLN A 3 23.26 6.02 -2.77
C GLN A 3 22.20 6.86 -2.03
N GLN A 4 22.10 8.15 -2.37
CA GLN A 4 21.06 9.04 -1.80
C GLN A 4 19.67 8.66 -2.34
N ASN A 5 19.61 8.19 -3.59
CA ASN A 5 18.39 7.68 -4.20
C ASN A 5 17.92 6.37 -3.55
N GLU A 6 18.83 5.47 -3.19
CA GLU A 6 18.48 4.21 -2.51
C GLU A 6 17.94 4.43 -1.09
N SER A 7 18.60 5.28 -0.29
CA SER A 7 18.11 5.63 1.05
C SER A 7 16.70 6.23 0.98
N SER A 8 16.48 7.16 0.05
CA SER A 8 15.16 7.79 -0.16
C SER A 8 14.08 6.78 -0.56
N ALA A 9 14.42 5.80 -1.41
CA ALA A 9 13.52 4.72 -1.80
C ALA A 9 13.14 3.83 -0.60
N LEU A 10 14.11 3.45 0.22
CA LEU A 10 13.83 2.66 1.43
C LEU A 10 13.04 3.45 2.47
N GLN A 11 13.31 4.75 2.64
CA GLN A 11 12.49 5.61 3.50
C GLN A 11 11.04 5.65 3.01
N PHE A 12 10.81 5.77 1.69
CA PHE A 12 9.47 5.71 1.10
C PHE A 12 8.78 4.37 1.46
N ALA A 13 9.47 3.23 1.28
CA ALA A 13 8.92 1.92 1.64
C ALA A 13 8.59 1.81 3.15
N CYS A 14 9.46 2.33 4.02
CA CYS A 14 9.27 2.35 5.46
C CYS A 14 8.02 3.15 5.86
N LYS A 15 7.79 4.33 5.26
CA LYS A 15 6.62 5.17 5.57
C LYS A 15 5.29 4.42 5.41
N TYR A 16 5.09 3.73 4.28
CA TYR A 16 3.87 2.96 4.04
C TYR A 16 3.78 1.69 4.89
N SER A 17 4.92 1.07 5.19
CA SER A 17 4.97 -0.19 5.94
C SER A 17 4.84 0.01 7.45
N LEU A 18 5.23 1.19 7.97
CA LEU A 18 5.39 1.46 9.38
C LEU A 18 4.14 1.14 10.19
N VAL A 19 3.00 1.72 9.83
CA VAL A 19 1.77 1.61 10.64
C VAL A 19 1.30 0.15 10.75
N THR A 20 1.31 -0.60 9.65
CA THR A 20 0.95 -2.02 9.67
C THR A 20 1.91 -2.89 10.48
N ASN A 21 3.19 -2.50 10.55
CA ASN A 21 4.18 -3.19 11.39
C ASN A 21 3.99 -2.82 12.87
N THR A 22 3.67 -1.56 13.19
CA THR A 22 3.35 -1.12 14.55
C THR A 22 2.11 -1.82 15.09
N LEU A 23 1.08 -2.01 14.26
CA LEU A 23 -0.13 -2.75 14.61
C LEU A 23 0.08 -4.28 14.66
N GLY A 24 1.25 -4.76 14.25
CA GLY A 24 1.60 -6.18 14.23
C GLY A 24 0.88 -7.00 13.15
N TYR A 25 0.21 -6.34 12.20
CA TYR A 25 -0.55 -7.02 11.13
C TYR A 25 0.35 -7.58 10.04
N CYS A 26 1.50 -6.97 9.81
CA CYS A 26 2.44 -7.32 8.75
C CYS A 26 3.89 -7.24 9.24
N GLY A 27 4.79 -7.94 8.54
CA GLY A 27 6.22 -7.94 8.81
C GLY A 27 6.64 -8.65 10.10
N LYS A 28 7.95 -8.64 10.35
CA LYS A 28 8.58 -9.21 11.54
C LYS A 28 8.22 -8.39 12.79
N GLU A 29 8.11 -9.07 13.93
CA GLU A 29 7.92 -8.40 15.22
C GLU A 29 9.02 -7.34 15.44
N LYS A 30 8.63 -6.17 15.97
CA LYS A 30 9.53 -5.03 16.26
C LYS A 30 10.23 -4.40 15.06
N ALA A 31 9.96 -4.83 13.81
CA ALA A 31 10.51 -4.19 12.61
C ALA A 31 10.17 -2.69 12.52
N PHE A 32 9.02 -2.29 13.07
CA PHE A 32 8.62 -0.89 13.13
C PHE A 32 9.61 0.01 13.88
N LEU A 33 10.37 -0.50 14.85
CA LEU A 33 11.38 0.28 15.58
C LEU A 33 12.52 0.69 14.65
N SER A 34 13.06 -0.26 13.88
CA SER A 34 14.08 0.02 12.86
C SER A 34 13.54 0.93 11.76
N PHE A 35 12.27 0.78 11.36
CA PHE A 35 11.66 1.69 10.40
C PHE A 35 11.54 3.12 10.94
N GLN A 36 11.12 3.31 12.20
CA GLN A 36 11.05 4.63 12.84
C GLN A 36 12.43 5.27 12.94
N ASP A 37 13.41 4.52 13.43
CA ASP A 37 14.78 5.01 13.56
C ASP A 37 15.39 5.35 12.20
N PHE A 38 15.17 4.54 11.16
CA PHE A 38 15.67 4.84 9.81
C PHE A 38 14.98 6.06 9.17
N LEU A 39 13.71 6.30 9.46
CA LEU A 39 13.00 7.49 9.00
C LEU A 39 13.54 8.78 9.64
N GLN A 40 13.96 8.71 10.91
CA GLN A 40 14.52 9.85 11.65
C GLN A 40 16.02 10.04 11.37
N ASN A 41 16.77 8.95 11.33
CA ASN A 41 18.23 8.89 11.26
C ASN A 41 18.68 7.96 10.13
N PRO A 42 18.44 8.33 8.84
CA PRO A 42 18.85 7.51 7.72
C PRO A 42 20.38 7.42 7.65
N SER A 43 20.90 6.19 7.57
CA SER A 43 22.34 5.95 7.40
C SER A 43 22.58 4.76 6.47
N GLN A 44 23.76 4.73 5.83
CA GLN A 44 24.15 3.65 4.92
C GLN A 44 24.26 2.30 5.64
N GLU A 45 24.73 2.31 6.88
CA GLU A 45 24.89 1.11 7.72
C GLU A 45 23.54 0.39 7.97
N LYS A 46 22.43 1.13 7.97
CA LYS A 46 21.08 0.60 8.19
C LYS A 46 20.42 0.04 6.93
N ILE A 47 20.95 0.30 5.73
CA ILE A 47 20.29 -0.06 4.46
C ILE A 47 20.04 -1.57 4.37
N GLN A 48 21.04 -2.39 4.69
CA GLN A 48 20.92 -3.84 4.57
C GLN A 48 19.94 -4.43 5.59
N GLU A 49 19.90 -3.88 6.80
CA GLU A 49 18.90 -4.24 7.81
C GLU A 49 17.48 -3.92 7.31
N ILE A 50 17.28 -2.70 6.81
CA ILE A 50 15.96 -2.25 6.34
C ILE A 50 15.46 -3.09 5.17
N LYS A 51 16.32 -3.42 4.21
CA LYS A 51 15.98 -4.36 3.12
C LYS A 51 15.56 -5.72 3.68
N THR A 52 16.32 -6.27 4.62
CA THR A 52 16.01 -7.56 5.25
C THR A 52 14.66 -7.53 5.98
N LEU A 53 14.32 -6.43 6.64
CA LEU A 53 13.03 -6.26 7.31
C LEU A 53 11.88 -6.09 6.31
N LEU A 54 12.06 -5.32 5.25
CA LEU A 54 11.07 -5.17 4.18
C LEU A 54 10.85 -6.51 3.44
N ASP A 55 11.89 -7.32 3.26
CA ASP A 55 11.81 -8.66 2.66
C ASP A 55 10.95 -9.62 3.48
N SER A 56 10.91 -9.45 4.81
CA SER A 56 10.03 -10.22 5.69
C SER A 56 8.54 -9.88 5.51
N PHE A 57 8.23 -8.76 4.84
CA PHE A 57 6.87 -8.40 4.50
C PHE A 57 6.46 -9.11 3.22
N PHE A 58 6.21 -10.42 3.31
CA PHE A 58 6.01 -11.28 2.14
C PHE A 58 4.88 -10.84 1.19
N GLY A 59 3.78 -10.31 1.74
CA GLY A 59 2.71 -9.71 0.94
C GLY A 59 3.23 -8.59 0.05
N LEU A 60 3.97 -7.63 0.61
CA LEU A 60 4.64 -6.55 -0.13
C LEU A 60 5.68 -7.12 -1.10
N ARG A 61 6.61 -7.94 -0.60
CA ARG A 61 7.76 -8.45 -1.34
C ARG A 61 7.37 -9.15 -2.64
N ALA A 62 6.32 -9.97 -2.61
CA ALA A 62 5.85 -10.71 -3.79
C ALA A 62 5.44 -9.76 -4.94
N TYR A 63 4.75 -8.66 -4.65
CA TYR A 63 4.36 -7.69 -5.69
C TYR A 63 5.52 -6.79 -6.11
N LEU A 64 6.44 -6.44 -5.21
CA LEU A 64 7.64 -5.69 -5.59
C LEU A 64 8.50 -6.49 -6.56
N ASP A 65 8.76 -7.77 -6.29
CA ASP A 65 9.51 -8.65 -7.20
C ASP A 65 8.81 -8.81 -8.55
N LEU A 66 7.48 -8.95 -8.54
CA LEU A 66 6.66 -9.02 -9.76
C LEU A 66 6.86 -7.76 -10.62
N ILE A 67 6.64 -6.58 -10.05
CA ILE A 67 6.73 -5.31 -10.77
C ILE A 67 8.18 -5.07 -11.23
N ALA A 68 9.16 -5.35 -10.38
CA ALA A 68 10.58 -5.20 -10.69
C ALA A 68 10.98 -6.08 -11.88
N ARG A 69 10.64 -7.37 -11.85
CA ARG A 69 10.97 -8.34 -12.90
C ARG A 69 10.33 -7.97 -14.24
N ALA A 70 9.05 -7.63 -14.26
CA ALA A 70 8.35 -7.21 -15.47
C ALA A 70 8.91 -5.92 -16.10
N ASN A 71 9.72 -5.17 -15.35
CA ASN A 71 10.27 -3.88 -15.77
C ASN A 71 11.82 -3.85 -15.78
N ASN A 72 12.50 -4.99 -15.61
CA ASN A 72 13.97 -5.09 -15.51
C ASN A 72 14.58 -4.10 -14.49
N LYS A 73 13.97 -4.03 -13.31
CA LYS A 73 14.38 -3.14 -12.21
C LYS A 73 14.78 -3.94 -10.97
N ASN A 74 15.40 -3.24 -10.02
CA ASN A 74 15.63 -3.77 -8.68
C ASN A 74 14.32 -3.73 -7.86
N THR A 75 14.11 -4.71 -6.98
CA THR A 75 12.92 -4.82 -6.10
C THR A 75 12.65 -3.54 -5.30
N PHE A 76 13.70 -2.88 -4.81
CA PHE A 76 13.62 -1.64 -4.03
C PHE A 76 13.91 -0.37 -4.86
N ASP A 77 13.84 -0.44 -6.19
CA ASP A 77 13.85 0.75 -7.04
C ASP A 77 12.66 1.65 -6.67
N PHE A 78 12.89 2.96 -6.55
CA PHE A 78 11.85 3.91 -6.16
C PHE A 78 10.59 3.81 -7.04
N GLN A 79 10.75 3.61 -8.35
CA GLN A 79 9.62 3.51 -9.27
C GLN A 79 8.82 2.22 -9.04
N VAL A 80 9.46 1.13 -8.61
CA VAL A 80 8.79 -0.13 -8.26
C VAL A 80 7.98 0.05 -6.97
N LEU A 81 8.57 0.68 -5.96
CA LEU A 81 7.90 1.00 -4.70
C LEU A 81 6.70 1.93 -4.91
N GLU A 82 6.89 3.01 -5.68
CA GLU A 82 5.82 3.93 -6.04
C GLU A 82 4.72 3.23 -6.86
N ALA A 83 5.07 2.34 -7.78
CA ALA A 83 4.09 1.57 -8.56
C ALA A 83 3.17 0.75 -7.65
N TYR A 84 3.73 0.09 -6.64
CA TYR A 84 2.95 -0.72 -5.71
C TYR A 84 2.06 0.13 -4.79
N TRP A 85 2.60 1.20 -4.20
CA TRP A 85 1.88 1.97 -3.17
C TRP A 85 0.97 3.06 -3.73
N LEU A 86 1.38 3.73 -4.81
CA LEU A 86 0.71 4.90 -5.39
C LEU A 86 0.31 4.71 -6.86
N GLY A 87 0.82 3.67 -7.52
CA GLY A 87 0.60 3.44 -8.94
C GLY A 87 1.49 4.30 -9.84
N ASN A 88 1.93 3.73 -10.95
CA ASN A 88 2.53 4.42 -12.08
C ASN A 88 2.49 3.51 -13.32
N LYS A 89 3.18 3.91 -14.40
CA LYS A 89 3.21 3.18 -15.67
C LYS A 89 3.81 1.77 -15.61
N LEU A 90 4.61 1.44 -14.60
CA LEU A 90 5.23 0.10 -14.49
C LEU A 90 4.19 -1.01 -14.31
N LEU A 91 3.02 -0.65 -13.77
CA LEU A 91 1.89 -1.57 -13.59
C LEU A 91 1.31 -2.08 -14.91
N GLU A 92 1.54 -1.37 -16.03
CA GLU A 92 0.99 -1.69 -17.35
C GLU A 92 1.81 -2.78 -18.06
N ASN A 93 3.04 -3.06 -17.59
CA ASN A 93 3.93 -4.07 -18.16
C ASN A 93 3.77 -5.45 -17.52
N VAL A 94 2.95 -5.57 -16.46
CA VAL A 94 2.76 -6.84 -15.76
C VAL A 94 1.61 -7.61 -16.39
N SER A 95 1.87 -8.83 -16.83
CA SER A 95 0.85 -9.67 -17.46
C SER A 95 -0.12 -10.27 -16.43
N HIS A 96 -1.30 -10.67 -16.91
CA HIS A 96 -2.32 -11.29 -16.07
C HIS A 96 -1.85 -12.60 -15.42
N GLU A 97 -1.11 -13.43 -16.16
CA GLU A 97 -0.61 -14.71 -15.64
C GLU A 97 0.47 -14.52 -14.58
N GLU A 98 1.37 -13.54 -14.73
CA GLU A 98 2.36 -13.27 -13.67
C GLU A 98 1.71 -12.81 -12.36
N ILE A 99 0.57 -12.09 -12.41
CA ILE A 99 -0.21 -11.74 -11.21
C ILE A 99 -0.81 -13.00 -10.58
N LYS A 100 -1.36 -13.93 -11.38
CA LYS A 100 -1.87 -15.21 -10.88
C LYS A 100 -0.79 -16.03 -10.20
N GLU A 101 0.36 -16.20 -10.84
CA GLU A 101 1.52 -16.89 -10.28
C GLU A 101 1.98 -16.24 -8.98
N THR A 102 1.96 -14.91 -8.91
CA THR A 102 2.28 -14.17 -7.69
C THR A 102 1.29 -14.48 -6.58
N ILE A 103 -0.03 -14.51 -6.85
CA ILE A 103 -1.06 -14.88 -5.87
C ILE A 103 -0.87 -16.32 -5.39
N LEU A 104 -0.57 -17.27 -6.29
CA LEU A 104 -0.28 -18.66 -5.95
C LEU A 104 0.95 -18.76 -5.04
N SER A 105 1.98 -17.96 -5.29
CA SER A 105 3.20 -17.95 -4.50
C SER A 105 2.99 -17.55 -3.02
N LEU A 106 1.90 -16.80 -2.72
CA LEU A 106 1.58 -16.37 -1.37
C LEU A 106 1.30 -17.52 -0.39
N GLN A 107 1.07 -18.74 -0.90
CA GLN A 107 0.94 -19.92 -0.05
C GLN A 107 2.19 -20.22 0.77
N LYS A 108 3.37 -19.86 0.24
CA LYS A 108 4.66 -19.99 0.94
C LYS A 108 4.73 -19.11 2.19
N PHE A 109 3.80 -18.17 2.33
CA PHE A 109 3.82 -17.12 3.34
C PHE A 109 2.57 -17.13 4.23
N GLY A 110 1.75 -18.18 4.15
CA GLY A 110 0.64 -18.43 5.07
C GLY A 110 -0.76 -18.29 4.46
N LEU A 111 -0.89 -17.90 3.20
CA LEU A 111 -2.18 -17.96 2.50
C LEU A 111 -2.54 -19.45 2.28
N PRO A 112 -3.70 -19.95 2.75
CA PRO A 112 -4.02 -21.36 2.52
C PRO A 112 -4.08 -21.68 1.03
N GLU A 113 -3.48 -22.80 0.60
CA GLU A 113 -3.39 -23.22 -0.81
C GLU A 113 -4.74 -23.14 -1.54
N LYS A 114 -5.80 -23.71 -0.96
CA LYS A 114 -7.16 -23.65 -1.52
C LYS A 114 -7.63 -22.21 -1.77
N ILE A 115 -7.30 -21.29 -0.87
CA ILE A 115 -7.63 -19.87 -1.03
C ILE A 115 -6.75 -19.24 -2.12
N ALA A 116 -5.45 -19.53 -2.15
CA ALA A 116 -4.55 -19.04 -3.19
C ALA A 116 -5.02 -19.47 -4.60
N LEU A 117 -5.36 -20.76 -4.78
CA LEU A 117 -5.93 -21.31 -6.00
C LEU A 117 -7.24 -20.62 -6.38
N GLN A 118 -8.17 -20.48 -5.43
CA GLN A 118 -9.43 -19.79 -5.66
C GLN A 118 -9.22 -18.34 -6.10
N LYS A 119 -8.34 -17.59 -5.42
CA LYS A 119 -8.05 -16.19 -5.75
C LYS A 119 -7.37 -16.07 -7.11
N ALA A 120 -6.40 -16.91 -7.43
CA ALA A 120 -5.74 -16.88 -8.74
C ALA A 120 -6.70 -17.24 -9.88
N ALA A 121 -7.49 -18.31 -9.74
CA ALA A 121 -8.47 -18.72 -10.74
C ALA A 121 -9.55 -17.67 -11.01
N SER A 122 -9.85 -16.86 -10.00
CA SER A 122 -10.92 -15.87 -10.03
C SER A 122 -10.39 -14.43 -10.14
N LEU A 123 -9.13 -14.25 -10.54
CA LEU A 123 -8.53 -12.94 -10.81
C LEU A 123 -9.18 -12.34 -12.07
N PRO A 124 -9.77 -11.13 -12.01
CA PRO A 124 -10.31 -10.48 -13.20
C PRO A 124 -9.20 -10.08 -14.19
N PHE A 125 -9.46 -10.23 -15.48
CA PHE A 125 -8.52 -9.78 -16.51
C PHE A 125 -8.34 -8.25 -16.45
N GLY A 126 -7.11 -7.79 -16.65
CA GLY A 126 -6.78 -6.36 -16.67
C GLY A 126 -6.49 -5.71 -15.33
N THR A 127 -6.67 -6.40 -14.18
CA THR A 127 -6.27 -5.87 -12.87
C THR A 127 -4.77 -5.57 -12.84
N VAL A 128 -4.37 -4.62 -11.98
CA VAL A 128 -2.97 -4.20 -11.86
C VAL A 128 -2.40 -4.52 -10.48
N PRO A 129 -1.10 -4.87 -10.36
CA PRO A 129 -0.46 -5.28 -9.10
C PRO A 129 -0.17 -4.12 -8.13
N HIS A 130 -1.09 -3.17 -8.05
CA HIS A 130 -1.13 -2.12 -7.03
C HIS A 130 -1.59 -2.68 -5.69
N HIS A 131 -1.21 -2.07 -4.56
CA HIS A 131 -1.59 -2.50 -3.21
C HIS A 131 -3.10 -2.76 -3.05
N SER A 132 -3.94 -1.97 -3.73
CA SER A 132 -5.40 -2.18 -3.76
C SER A 132 -5.82 -3.58 -4.25
N LEU A 133 -5.09 -4.21 -5.17
CA LEU A 133 -5.40 -5.57 -5.63
C LEU A 133 -5.21 -6.57 -4.50
N HIS A 134 -4.10 -6.44 -3.76
CA HIS A 134 -3.85 -7.28 -2.59
C HIS A 134 -5.00 -7.14 -1.59
N VAL A 135 -5.35 -5.91 -1.21
CA VAL A 135 -6.38 -5.65 -0.20
C VAL A 135 -7.77 -6.10 -0.66
N LEU A 136 -8.18 -5.79 -1.88
CA LEU A 136 -9.55 -6.01 -2.34
C LEU A 136 -9.80 -7.44 -2.82
N HIS A 137 -8.81 -8.06 -3.46
CA HIS A 137 -8.96 -9.40 -4.02
C HIS A 137 -8.36 -10.49 -3.13
N VAL A 138 -7.10 -10.34 -2.69
CA VAL A 138 -6.42 -11.36 -1.85
C VAL A 138 -6.80 -11.22 -0.37
N ASN A 139 -7.10 -10.01 0.08
CA ASN A 139 -7.34 -9.59 1.45
C ASN A 139 -6.10 -9.66 2.35
N PHE A 140 -6.00 -10.66 3.21
CA PHE A 140 -4.89 -10.80 4.17
C PHE A 140 -4.26 -12.18 4.04
N VAL A 141 -2.93 -12.23 4.02
CA VAL A 141 -2.16 -13.48 3.97
C VAL A 141 -2.22 -14.21 5.31
N THR A 142 -2.16 -13.45 6.42
CA THR A 142 -2.21 -14.00 7.78
C THR A 142 -3.61 -13.91 8.37
N ARG A 143 -3.88 -14.74 9.40
CA ARG A 143 -5.16 -14.72 10.13
C ARG A 143 -5.24 -13.61 11.20
N LYS A 144 -4.26 -12.71 11.28
CA LYS A 144 -4.22 -11.62 12.28
C LYS A 144 -5.37 -10.62 12.10
N LEU A 145 -5.88 -10.49 10.88
CA LEU A 145 -7.02 -9.65 10.55
C LEU A 145 -8.09 -10.46 9.82
N LYS A 146 -9.35 -10.20 10.18
CA LYS A 146 -10.50 -10.69 9.42
C LYS A 146 -10.74 -9.78 8.20
N PRO A 147 -11.15 -10.31 7.04
CA PRO A 147 -11.43 -9.54 5.82
C PRO A 147 -12.78 -8.79 5.90
N LEU A 148 -12.98 -8.03 6.96
CA LEU A 148 -14.15 -7.16 7.14
C LEU A 148 -13.95 -5.87 6.34
N VAL A 149 -15.03 -5.32 5.75
CA VAL A 149 -14.92 -4.10 4.91
C VAL A 149 -14.24 -2.93 5.63
N LYS A 150 -14.42 -2.82 6.95
CA LYS A 150 -13.73 -1.81 7.77
C LYS A 150 -12.20 -2.00 7.74
N ASN A 151 -11.72 -3.23 7.89
CA ASN A 151 -10.28 -3.53 7.87
C ASN A 151 -9.71 -3.35 6.46
N LEU A 152 -10.46 -3.75 5.43
CA LEU A 152 -10.07 -3.50 4.04
C LEU A 152 -10.00 -1.99 3.75
N SER A 153 -10.96 -1.21 4.25
CA SER A 153 -10.97 0.25 4.09
C SER A 153 -9.78 0.93 4.77
N GLU A 154 -9.33 0.44 5.92
CA GLU A 154 -8.18 1.01 6.64
C GLU A 154 -6.84 0.53 6.05
N CYS A 155 -6.78 -0.70 5.54
CA CYS A 155 -5.58 -1.23 4.87
C CYS A 155 -5.39 -0.65 3.46
N LEU A 156 -6.46 -0.23 2.79
CA LEU A 156 -6.35 0.36 1.46
C LEU A 156 -5.59 1.69 1.53
N VAL A 157 -4.42 1.76 0.88
CA VAL A 157 -3.75 3.04 0.65
C VAL A 157 -4.66 3.90 -0.22
N SER A 158 -5.05 5.05 0.33
CA SER A 158 -6.03 5.97 -0.27
C SER A 158 -5.48 7.41 -0.25
N TRP A 159 -6.31 8.37 -0.61
CA TRP A 159 -5.99 9.80 -0.62
C TRP A 159 -6.94 10.57 0.28
N ALA A 160 -6.51 11.71 0.81
CA ALA A 160 -7.39 12.60 1.55
C ALA A 160 -7.08 14.06 1.22
N GLU A 161 -8.13 14.86 1.01
CA GLU A 161 -8.02 16.30 0.87
C GLU A 161 -8.00 16.94 2.26
N VAL A 162 -6.91 17.63 2.58
CA VAL A 162 -6.72 18.31 3.86
C VAL A 162 -7.66 19.51 3.94
N LYS A 163 -8.42 19.59 5.04
CA LYS A 163 -9.34 20.69 5.37
C LYS A 163 -8.85 21.55 6.54
N GLY A 164 -7.70 21.21 7.10
CA GLY A 164 -7.04 21.93 8.17
C GLY A 164 -6.63 21.02 9.32
N ILE A 165 -6.12 21.62 10.39
CA ILE A 165 -5.65 20.91 11.59
C ILE A 165 -6.65 21.12 12.73
N GLU A 166 -6.98 20.04 13.43
CA GLU A 166 -7.77 20.11 14.64
C GLU A 166 -6.95 20.67 15.79
N LYS A 167 -7.33 21.86 16.28
CA LYS A 167 -6.60 22.58 17.34
C LYS A 167 -6.36 21.77 18.62
N LYS A 168 -7.29 20.89 19.01
CA LYS A 168 -7.21 20.15 20.28
C LYS A 168 -6.27 18.94 20.21
N SER A 169 -6.33 18.18 19.11
CA SER A 169 -5.62 16.91 18.98
C SER A 169 -4.38 16.98 18.10
N GLY A 170 -4.21 18.05 17.32
CA GLY A 170 -3.18 18.16 16.29
C GLY A 170 -3.42 17.28 15.05
N LYS A 171 -4.54 16.53 15.02
CA LYS A 171 -4.90 15.65 13.91
C LYS A 171 -5.32 16.45 12.67
N ILE A 172 -5.11 15.85 11.51
CA ILE A 172 -5.53 16.43 10.24
C ILE A 172 -7.02 16.18 10.05
N LYS A 173 -7.81 17.24 9.89
CA LYS A 173 -9.18 17.16 9.39
C LYS A 173 -9.10 17.01 7.89
N ALA A 174 -9.68 15.94 7.35
CA ALA A 174 -9.63 15.68 5.92
C ALA A 174 -10.92 15.06 5.39
N LYS A 175 -11.11 15.16 4.08
CA LYS A 175 -12.11 14.39 3.33
C LYS A 175 -11.41 13.24 2.62
N ALA A 176 -11.79 12.01 2.92
CA ALA A 176 -11.16 10.81 2.40
C ALA A 176 -12.21 9.80 1.92
N PRO A 177 -11.90 8.93 0.94
CA PRO A 177 -12.78 7.83 0.59
C PRO A 177 -12.80 6.79 1.72
N GLU A 178 -13.98 6.22 1.95
CA GLU A 178 -14.20 5.06 2.80
C GLU A 178 -14.77 3.93 1.93
N LEU A 179 -14.18 2.74 2.03
CA LEU A 179 -14.65 1.56 1.30
C LEU A 179 -15.94 1.03 1.97
N LYS A 180 -16.97 0.84 1.15
CA LYS A 180 -18.26 0.26 1.52
C LYS A 180 -18.59 -0.90 0.59
N ILE A 181 -19.52 -1.74 1.03
CA ILE A 181 -20.18 -2.73 0.17
C ILE A 181 -21.63 -2.28 0.01
N LEU A 182 -22.04 -2.03 -1.23
CA LEU A 182 -23.41 -1.69 -1.62
C LEU A 182 -23.85 -2.67 -2.70
N ASN A 183 -24.95 -3.40 -2.48
CA ASN A 183 -25.47 -4.42 -3.42
C ASN A 183 -24.40 -5.45 -3.87
N GLY A 184 -23.54 -5.85 -2.92
CA GLY A 184 -22.44 -6.80 -3.15
C GLY A 184 -21.21 -6.22 -3.87
N ASN A 185 -21.20 -4.91 -4.17
CA ASN A 185 -20.10 -4.25 -4.88
C ASN A 185 -19.31 -3.34 -3.92
N PHE A 186 -18.00 -3.28 -4.10
CA PHE A 186 -17.14 -2.29 -3.46
C PHE A 186 -17.40 -0.90 -4.03
N VAL A 187 -17.65 0.08 -3.16
CA VAL A 187 -17.86 1.48 -3.51
C VAL A 187 -17.02 2.35 -2.58
N LEU A 188 -16.41 3.40 -3.12
CA LEU A 188 -15.76 4.44 -2.34
C LEU A 188 -16.75 5.57 -2.08
N GLN A 189 -17.01 5.88 -0.81
CA GLN A 189 -17.84 7.01 -0.41
C GLN A 189 -16.99 8.03 0.35
N GLU A 190 -17.10 9.30 -0.01
CA GLU A 190 -16.38 10.37 0.70
C GLU A 190 -16.89 10.51 2.15
N LYS A 191 -15.94 10.69 3.07
CA LYS A 191 -16.22 10.87 4.49
C LYS A 191 -15.22 11.83 5.12
N ASN A 192 -15.69 12.63 6.07
CA ASN A 192 -14.81 13.40 6.94
C ASN A 192 -14.05 12.45 7.88
N LYS A 193 -12.72 12.55 7.92
CA LYS A 193 -11.86 11.79 8.81
C LYS A 193 -10.96 12.72 9.62
N LEU A 194 -10.59 12.26 10.82
CA LEU A 194 -9.45 12.77 11.57
C LEU A 194 -8.29 11.79 11.34
N LEU A 195 -7.19 12.28 10.78
CA LEU A 195 -6.02 11.49 10.48
C LEU A 195 -4.89 11.82 11.45
N GLU A 196 -4.12 10.82 11.83
CA GLU A 196 -2.87 11.05 12.57
C GLU A 196 -1.92 11.88 11.72
N ASN A 197 -1.38 12.94 12.33
CA ASN A 197 -0.44 13.84 11.70
C ASN A 197 0.99 13.38 12.00
N GLN A 198 1.67 12.82 11.01
CA GLN A 198 3.07 12.39 11.13
C GLN A 198 4.06 13.40 10.56
N PHE A 199 3.58 14.55 10.06
CA PHE A 199 4.43 15.55 9.42
C PHE A 199 5.03 16.50 10.45
N SER A 200 6.34 16.77 10.33
CA SER A 200 7.00 17.83 11.09
C SER A 200 6.46 19.22 10.73
N LEU A 201 6.08 19.41 9.46
CA LEU A 201 5.34 20.58 8.98
C LEU A 201 4.00 20.12 8.42
N PRO A 202 2.87 20.53 9.02
CA PRO A 202 1.56 20.04 8.61
C PRO A 202 1.23 20.47 7.17
N PRO A 203 0.52 19.62 6.40
CA PRO A 203 0.05 19.97 5.07
C PRO A 203 -0.96 21.13 5.12
N ALA A 204 -0.99 21.92 4.05
CA ALA A 204 -1.88 23.06 3.93
C ALA A 204 -3.32 22.61 3.58
N ASN A 205 -4.29 23.50 3.83
CA ASN A 205 -5.66 23.29 3.36
C ASN A 205 -5.69 23.18 1.82
N GLY A 206 -6.34 22.14 1.30
CA GLY A 206 -6.39 21.82 -0.13
C GLY A 206 -5.29 20.87 -0.61
N ASP A 207 -4.26 20.60 0.20
CA ASP A 207 -3.28 19.56 -0.13
C ASP A 207 -3.96 18.19 -0.13
N PHE A 208 -3.45 17.30 -0.98
CA PHE A 208 -3.81 15.88 -0.93
C PHE A 208 -2.70 15.10 -0.27
N VAL A 209 -3.05 14.23 0.68
CA VAL A 209 -2.12 13.30 1.32
C VAL A 209 -2.51 11.86 1.02
N SER A 210 -1.55 10.94 0.95
CA SER A 210 -1.85 9.52 1.01
C SER A 210 -2.18 9.10 2.43
N VAL A 211 -3.03 8.09 2.57
CA VAL A 211 -3.54 7.61 3.86
C VAL A 211 -3.46 6.10 3.94
N HIS A 212 -2.93 5.60 5.06
CA HIS A 212 -2.90 4.17 5.39
C HIS A 212 -3.19 3.99 6.89
N TRP A 213 -4.20 3.19 7.24
CA TRP A 213 -4.65 2.97 8.63
C TRP A 213 -4.88 4.28 9.41
N SER A 214 -5.65 5.21 8.83
CA SER A 214 -5.95 6.54 9.40
C SER A 214 -4.72 7.42 9.71
N ASN A 215 -3.56 7.10 9.16
CA ASN A 215 -2.36 7.94 9.23
C ASN A 215 -2.13 8.63 7.88
N ALA A 216 -1.86 9.93 7.90
CA ALA A 216 -1.39 10.62 6.71
C ALA A 216 0.11 10.35 6.50
N ILE A 217 0.49 9.90 5.31
CA ILE A 217 1.82 9.32 5.05
C ILE A 217 2.73 10.29 4.29
N GLU A 218 2.26 10.82 3.15
CA GLU A 218 2.98 11.84 2.38
C GLU A 218 2.02 12.80 1.67
N ILE A 219 2.50 14.00 1.33
CA ILE A 219 1.78 14.93 0.45
C ILE A 219 1.95 14.44 -0.99
N LEU A 220 0.84 14.27 -1.69
CA LEU A 220 0.77 13.74 -3.04
C LEU A 220 0.90 14.84 -4.07
N GLU A 221 1.82 14.65 -5.02
CA GLU A 221 1.80 15.42 -6.25
C GLU A 221 0.54 15.11 -7.08
N LYS A 222 0.11 16.05 -7.93
CA LYS A 222 -1.04 15.86 -8.84
C LYS A 222 -0.93 14.56 -9.67
N LYS A 223 0.28 14.22 -10.12
CA LYS A 223 0.55 13.00 -10.91
C LYS A 223 0.34 11.73 -10.06
N GLN A 224 0.82 11.72 -8.82
CA GLN A 224 0.69 10.60 -7.89
C GLN A 224 -0.77 10.40 -7.48
N LEU A 225 -1.48 11.48 -7.17
CA LEU A 225 -2.92 11.44 -6.88
C LEU A 225 -3.71 10.84 -8.05
N LYS A 226 -3.41 11.24 -9.29
CA LYS A 226 -4.05 10.69 -10.49
C LYS A 226 -3.76 9.19 -10.64
N SER A 227 -2.50 8.77 -10.47
CA SER A 227 -2.12 7.36 -10.56
C SER A 227 -2.77 6.50 -9.49
N LEU A 228 -2.80 6.97 -8.24
CA LEU A 228 -3.38 6.25 -7.10
C LEU A 228 -4.88 6.04 -7.30
N LYS A 229 -5.59 7.10 -7.74
CA LYS A 229 -7.00 7.02 -8.13
C LYS A 229 -7.21 6.03 -9.28
N LYS A 230 -6.42 6.15 -10.36
CA LYS A 230 -6.52 5.27 -11.55
C LYS A 230 -6.36 3.80 -11.17
N ALA A 231 -5.29 3.45 -10.44
CA ALA A 231 -5.00 2.07 -10.07
C ALA A 231 -6.05 1.49 -9.11
N THR A 232 -6.47 2.29 -8.11
CA THR A 232 -7.47 1.86 -7.12
C THR A 232 -8.83 1.65 -7.77
N MET A 233 -9.32 2.62 -8.56
CA MET A 233 -10.61 2.52 -9.23
C MET A 233 -10.66 1.39 -10.25
N LYS A 234 -9.59 1.22 -11.05
CA LYS A 234 -9.47 0.11 -12.00
C LYS A 234 -9.64 -1.25 -11.33
N ASN A 235 -8.97 -1.47 -10.19
CA ASN A 235 -9.11 -2.73 -9.46
C ASN A 235 -10.49 -2.89 -8.83
N ILE A 236 -11.09 -1.82 -8.27
CA ILE A 236 -12.47 -1.87 -7.74
C ILE A 236 -13.47 -2.26 -8.84
N GLU A 237 -13.42 -1.58 -9.99
CA GLU A 237 -14.33 -1.81 -11.12
C GLU A 237 -14.24 -3.27 -11.60
N LEU A 238 -13.04 -3.77 -11.85
CA LEU A 238 -12.83 -5.14 -12.33
C LEU A 238 -13.22 -6.21 -11.30
N ILE A 239 -12.98 -5.96 -10.01
CA ILE A 239 -13.40 -6.88 -8.94
C ILE A 239 -14.94 -6.90 -8.80
N ASN A 240 -15.61 -5.77 -9.02
CA ASN A 240 -17.07 -5.70 -8.97
C ASN A 240 -17.75 -6.39 -10.16
N LEU A 241 -17.09 -6.46 -11.32
CA LEU A 241 -17.59 -7.18 -12.51
C LEU A 241 -17.60 -8.69 -12.35
N LYS A 242 -16.93 -9.21 -11.33
CA LYS A 242 -16.76 -10.64 -11.04
C LYS A 242 -18.00 -11.28 -10.41
N LYS A 243 -19.16 -11.05 -11.00
CA LYS A 243 -20.40 -11.73 -10.64
C LYS A 243 -20.65 -12.91 -11.57
#